data_AF-A0A3M6WMG0-F1
#
_entry.id   AF-A0A3M6WMG0-F1
#
_cell.length_a   1.000
_cell.length_b   1.000
_cell.length_c   1.000
_cell.angle_alpha   90.00
_cell.angle_beta   90.00
_cell.angle_gamma   90.00
#
_symmetry.space_group_name_H-M   'P 1'
#
loop_
_entity.id
_entity.type
_entity.pdbx_description
1 polymer ?
#
loop_
_entity_poly.entity_id
_entity_poly.type
_entity_poly.pdbx_seq_one_letter_code
_entity_poly.pdbx_strand_id
1 'polypeptide(L)'
;MAIAKIMCFGNGNKEDPDTKKSKEIEKQLREDQRRMQKEVKLLLLGAGESGKSTVLKQMRLIHTKGFQLPERKQWKVTIFQNLLHAFQVVFGAMEEQEVDFADSGNIRFAEIVAADPEIGQDDPMPMDCLNAFKSLWRDQGVQLAIKKGNEYALHDNLTYYFADVDRLFAKDYLPSDQDILRARLRTTGISETIFDTGNLTYRMFDVGGQRSERKKWIHV
;
A
#
# COMPACT_ATOMS: atom_id res chain seq x y z
N MET A 1 -48.09 -32.77 69.13
CA MET A 1 -46.94 -32.87 68.20
C MET A 1 -47.47 -32.82 66.78
N ALA A 2 -47.38 -31.67 66.12
CA ALA A 2 -47.65 -31.53 64.68
C ALA A 2 -46.48 -30.73 64.09
N ILE A 3 -45.69 -31.37 63.23
CA ILE A 3 -44.53 -30.77 62.57
C ILE A 3 -45.02 -30.09 61.30
N ALA A 4 -44.99 -28.75 61.28
CA ALA A 4 -45.23 -27.97 60.07
C ALA A 4 -44.04 -28.11 59.11
N LYS A 5 -44.25 -28.78 57.98
CA LYS A 5 -43.33 -28.77 56.83
C LYS A 5 -43.39 -27.38 56.18
N ILE A 6 -42.35 -26.57 56.40
CA ILE A 6 -42.10 -25.36 55.61
C ILE A 6 -41.62 -25.83 54.23
N MET A 7 -42.51 -25.78 53.23
CA MET A 7 -42.14 -25.87 51.83
C MET A 7 -41.64 -24.50 51.37
N CYS A 8 -40.32 -24.35 51.21
CA CYS A 8 -39.73 -23.22 50.51
C CYS A 8 -40.02 -23.34 49.01
N PHE A 9 -40.99 -22.57 48.52
CA PHE A 9 -41.16 -22.33 47.08
C PHE A 9 -40.03 -21.39 46.61
N GLY A 10 -39.07 -21.96 45.87
CA GLY A 10 -38.03 -21.20 45.17
C GLY A 10 -38.65 -20.30 44.11
N ASN A 11 -38.61 -19.00 44.38
CA ASN A 11 -39.19 -17.94 43.57
C ASN A 11 -38.27 -17.62 42.37
N GLY A 12 -38.79 -17.78 41.15
CA GLY A 12 -38.36 -17.09 39.91
C GLY A 12 -36.87 -17.08 39.56
N ASN A 13 -36.46 -17.97 38.65
CA ASN A 13 -35.27 -17.84 37.82
C ASN A 13 -35.30 -16.53 37.01
N LYS A 14 -34.97 -15.40 37.63
CA LYS A 14 -34.42 -14.25 36.91
C LYS A 14 -32.96 -14.57 36.70
N GLU A 15 -32.63 -15.09 35.51
CA GLU A 15 -31.23 -15.26 35.10
C GLU A 15 -30.47 -13.97 35.40
N ASP A 16 -29.52 -14.09 36.32
CA ASP A 16 -28.63 -13.01 36.74
C ASP A 16 -27.98 -12.39 35.48
N PRO A 17 -28.04 -11.06 35.30
CA PRO A 17 -27.42 -10.37 34.16
C PRO A 17 -25.96 -10.79 33.92
N ASP A 18 -25.21 -11.15 34.98
CA ASP A 18 -23.83 -11.62 34.84
C ASP A 18 -23.73 -13.04 34.28
N THR A 19 -24.72 -13.90 34.56
CA THR A 19 -24.84 -15.23 33.93
C THR A 19 -25.17 -15.08 32.44
N LYS A 20 -26.02 -14.13 32.05
CA LYS A 20 -26.32 -13.84 30.63
C LYS A 20 -25.09 -13.31 29.88
N LYS A 21 -24.34 -12.39 30.48
CA LYS A 21 -23.08 -11.89 29.91
C LYS A 21 -22.06 -13.01 29.76
N SER A 22 -21.90 -13.86 30.76
CA SER A 22 -20.96 -14.99 30.71
C SER A 22 -21.30 -15.97 29.59
N LYS A 23 -22.58 -16.31 29.41
CA LYS A 23 -23.05 -17.15 28.29
C LYS A 23 -22.78 -16.53 26.92
N GLU A 24 -22.95 -15.22 26.78
CA GLU A 24 -22.67 -14.50 25.54
C GLU A 24 -21.16 -14.49 25.23
N ILE A 25 -20.32 -14.28 26.24
CA ILE A 25 -18.85 -14.35 26.11
C ILE A 25 -18.42 -15.76 25.70
N GLU A 26 -18.94 -16.81 26.35
CA GLU A 26 -18.62 -18.20 25.97
C GLU A 26 -19.04 -18.53 24.53
N LYS A 27 -20.20 -18.00 24.09
CA LYS A 27 -20.66 -18.16 22.72
C LYS A 27 -19.70 -17.50 21.74
N GLN A 28 -19.30 -16.26 22.00
CA GLN A 28 -18.31 -15.54 21.18
C GLN A 28 -16.97 -16.27 21.13
N LEU A 29 -16.47 -16.75 22.28
CA LEU A 29 -15.23 -17.53 22.34
C LEU A 29 -15.28 -18.80 21.50
N ARG A 30 -16.42 -19.53 21.50
CA ARG A 30 -16.60 -20.72 20.67
C ARG A 30 -16.66 -20.39 19.18
N GLU A 31 -17.30 -19.28 18.82
CA GLU A 31 -17.37 -18.81 17.44
C GLU A 31 -15.99 -18.37 16.93
N ASP A 32 -15.23 -17.63 17.74
CA ASP A 32 -13.87 -17.21 17.44
C ASP A 32 -12.92 -18.40 17.32
N GLN A 33 -13.03 -19.39 18.22
CA GLN A 33 -12.21 -20.61 18.14
C GLN A 33 -12.49 -21.38 16.83
N ARG A 34 -13.74 -21.46 16.39
CA ARG A 34 -14.10 -22.07 15.10
C ARG A 34 -13.57 -21.29 13.90
N ARG A 35 -13.56 -19.95 13.99
CA ARG A 35 -12.95 -19.09 12.95
C ARG A 35 -11.43 -19.30 12.90
N MET A 36 -10.77 -19.27 14.06
CA MET A 36 -9.32 -19.48 14.17
C MET A 36 -8.88 -20.85 13.66
N GLN A 37 -9.67 -21.90 13.85
CA GLN A 37 -9.38 -23.24 13.29
C GLN A 37 -9.34 -23.27 11.76
N LYS A 38 -10.00 -22.32 11.09
CA LYS A 38 -10.02 -22.19 9.62
C LYS A 38 -9.11 -21.07 9.12
N GLU A 39 -8.44 -20.36 10.03
CA GLU A 39 -7.57 -19.24 9.70
C GLU A 39 -6.14 -19.72 9.43
N VAL A 40 -5.61 -19.38 8.26
CA VAL A 40 -4.21 -19.63 7.88
C VAL A 40 -3.45 -18.31 7.90
N LYS A 41 -2.47 -18.20 8.79
CA LYS A 41 -1.59 -17.03 8.89
C LYS A 41 -0.37 -17.19 8.00
N LEU A 42 -0.12 -16.22 7.13
CA LEU A 42 1.02 -16.18 6.23
C LEU A 42 1.82 -14.90 6.47
N LEU A 43 3.11 -15.04 6.72
CA LEU A 43 4.02 -13.90 6.89
C LEU A 43 4.95 -13.82 5.68
N LEU A 44 4.97 -12.67 5.01
CA LEU A 44 5.89 -12.41 3.91
C LEU A 44 7.15 -11.72 4.43
N LEU A 45 8.28 -12.44 4.37
CA LEU A 45 9.59 -11.94 4.74
C LEU A 45 10.47 -11.73 3.51
N GLY A 46 11.38 -10.76 3.59
CA GLY A 46 12.29 -10.44 2.50
C GLY A 46 12.92 -9.06 2.66
N ALA A 47 14.02 -8.84 1.96
CA ALA A 47 14.69 -7.53 1.92
C ALA A 47 13.75 -6.42 1.46
N GLY A 48 14.15 -5.16 1.66
CA GLY A 48 13.46 -4.04 1.01
C GLY A 48 13.35 -4.31 -0.49
N GLU A 49 12.23 -3.93 -1.10
CA GLU A 49 12.07 -3.95 -2.56
C GLU A 49 12.02 -5.35 -3.19
N SER A 50 11.98 -6.41 -2.39
CA SER A 50 11.88 -7.80 -2.88
C SER A 50 10.51 -8.21 -3.45
N GLY A 51 9.63 -7.26 -3.73
CA GLY A 51 8.30 -7.51 -4.32
C GLY A 51 7.20 -8.01 -3.35
N LYS A 52 7.43 -8.06 -2.03
CA LYS A 52 6.42 -8.53 -1.04
C LYS A 52 5.08 -7.82 -1.21
N SER A 53 5.08 -6.50 -1.13
CA SER A 53 3.85 -5.70 -1.24
C SER A 53 3.18 -5.87 -2.60
N THR A 54 3.95 -6.13 -3.67
CA THR A 54 3.41 -6.46 -4.98
C THR A 54 2.66 -7.80 -4.97
N VAL A 55 3.20 -8.81 -4.28
CA VAL A 55 2.50 -10.10 -4.08
C VAL A 55 1.20 -9.90 -3.29
N LEU A 56 1.19 -9.11 -2.21
CA LEU A 56 -0.06 -8.82 -1.49
C LEU A 56 -1.06 -8.07 -2.35
N LYS A 57 -0.62 -7.06 -3.11
CA LYS A 57 -1.48 -6.34 -4.05
C LYS A 57 -2.13 -7.30 -5.06
N GLN A 58 -1.37 -8.27 -5.58
CA GLN A 58 -1.91 -9.30 -6.48
C GLN A 58 -2.92 -10.21 -5.78
N MET A 59 -2.61 -10.69 -4.57
CA MET A 59 -3.56 -11.52 -3.79
C MET A 59 -4.86 -10.77 -3.53
N ARG A 60 -4.77 -9.46 -3.28
CA ARG A 60 -5.94 -8.61 -3.11
C ARG A 60 -6.75 -8.47 -4.39
N LEU A 61 -6.11 -8.35 -5.55
CA LEU A 61 -6.82 -8.31 -6.84
C LEU A 61 -7.53 -9.63 -7.16
N ILE A 62 -6.91 -10.77 -6.85
CA ILE A 62 -7.44 -12.10 -7.18
C ILE A 62 -8.56 -12.52 -6.22
N HIS A 63 -8.40 -12.25 -4.92
CA HIS A 63 -9.26 -12.83 -3.87
C HIS A 63 -10.19 -11.82 -3.17
N THR A 64 -10.11 -10.53 -3.50
CA THR A 64 -10.99 -9.50 -2.91
C THR A 64 -11.62 -8.63 -4.00
N LYS A 65 -12.37 -7.59 -3.62
CA LYS A 65 -13.00 -6.65 -4.55
C LYS A 65 -12.02 -5.67 -5.23
N GLY A 66 -10.72 -5.95 -5.20
CA GLY A 66 -9.66 -5.09 -5.73
C GLY A 66 -9.54 -3.73 -5.02
N PHE A 67 -8.97 -2.75 -5.74
CA PHE A 67 -8.77 -1.38 -5.25
C PHE A 67 -10.02 -0.53 -5.44
N GLN A 68 -10.51 0.05 -4.34
CA GLN A 68 -11.73 0.87 -4.32
C GLN A 68 -11.44 2.33 -4.65
N LEU A 69 -12.46 3.09 -5.06
CA LEU A 69 -12.29 4.46 -5.54
C LEU A 69 -11.53 5.40 -4.58
N PRO A 70 -11.81 5.46 -3.27
CA PRO A 70 -11.04 6.31 -2.35
C PRO A 70 -9.55 5.96 -2.31
N GLU A 71 -9.24 4.67 -2.39
CA GLU A 71 -7.86 4.20 -2.38
C GLU A 71 -7.16 4.47 -3.72
N ARG A 72 -7.85 4.32 -4.85
CA ARG A 72 -7.31 4.69 -6.16
C ARG A 72 -6.93 6.17 -6.20
N LYS A 73 -7.72 7.05 -5.55
CA LYS A 73 -7.37 8.47 -5.41
C LYS A 73 -6.10 8.69 -4.57
N GLN A 74 -5.87 7.90 -3.52
CA GLN A 74 -4.61 7.94 -2.77
C GLN A 74 -3.43 7.44 -3.62
N TRP A 75 -3.63 6.37 -4.40
CA TRP A 75 -2.61 5.87 -5.31
C TRP A 75 -2.25 6.88 -6.40
N LYS A 76 -3.19 7.74 -6.84
CA LYS A 76 -2.89 8.83 -7.78
C LYS A 76 -1.81 9.75 -7.23
N VAL A 77 -1.95 10.16 -5.97
CA VAL A 77 -0.97 11.01 -5.26
C VAL A 77 0.38 10.28 -5.17
N THR A 78 0.37 9.01 -4.75
CA THR A 78 1.60 8.19 -4.65
C THR A 78 2.31 8.04 -6.00
N ILE A 79 1.58 7.80 -7.09
CA ILE A 79 2.15 7.65 -8.44
C ILE A 79 2.81 8.95 -8.87
N PHE A 80 2.13 10.08 -8.70
CA PHE A 80 2.70 11.39 -9.05
C PHE A 80 3.99 11.66 -8.28
N GLN A 81 3.98 11.41 -6.97
CA GLN A 81 5.15 11.52 -6.10
C GLN A 81 6.29 10.56 -6.48
N ASN A 82 5.95 9.34 -6.95
CA ASN A 82 6.96 8.42 -7.50
C ASN A 82 7.63 8.98 -8.76
N LEU A 83 6.90 9.66 -9.64
CA LEU A 83 7.46 10.26 -10.85
C LEU A 83 8.42 11.41 -10.48
N LEU A 84 8.00 12.32 -9.60
CA LEU A 84 8.84 13.44 -9.13
C LEU A 84 10.15 12.94 -8.54
N HIS A 85 10.07 12.04 -7.56
CA HIS A 85 11.24 11.50 -6.88
C HIS A 85 12.15 10.74 -7.84
N ALA A 86 11.61 10.01 -8.82
CA ALA A 86 12.42 9.31 -9.79
C ALA A 86 13.28 10.27 -10.65
N PHE A 87 12.73 11.41 -11.08
CA PHE A 87 13.53 12.44 -11.77
C PHE A 87 14.53 13.12 -10.85
N GLN A 88 14.18 13.39 -9.59
CA GLN A 88 15.14 13.94 -8.62
C GLN A 88 16.35 13.02 -8.41
N VAL A 89 16.11 11.71 -8.33
CA VAL A 89 17.19 10.69 -8.28
C VAL A 89 18.04 10.72 -9.56
N VAL A 90 17.39 10.84 -10.72
CA VAL A 90 18.11 10.97 -12.00
C VAL A 90 18.96 12.24 -12.04
N PHE A 91 18.46 13.37 -11.56
CA PHE A 91 19.22 14.63 -11.52
C PHE A 91 20.44 14.53 -10.60
N GLY A 92 20.29 13.92 -9.42
CA GLY A 92 21.45 13.67 -8.55
C GLY A 92 22.51 12.80 -9.22
N ALA A 93 22.09 11.78 -9.97
CA ALA A 93 23.00 10.95 -10.74
C ALA A 93 23.66 11.69 -11.92
N MET A 94 22.93 12.60 -12.58
CA MET A 94 23.48 13.45 -13.63
C MET A 94 24.55 14.40 -13.08
N GLU A 95 24.31 15.00 -11.91
CA GLU A 95 25.28 15.87 -11.23
C GLU A 95 26.54 15.10 -10.82
N GLU A 96 26.40 13.92 -10.19
CA GLU A 96 27.54 13.08 -9.78
C GLU A 96 28.39 12.60 -10.97
N GLN A 97 27.75 12.38 -12.12
CA GLN A 97 28.42 11.88 -13.32
C GLN A 97 28.84 12.99 -14.30
N GLU A 98 28.66 14.25 -13.93
CA GLU A 98 28.94 15.42 -14.77
C GLU A 98 28.26 15.33 -16.15
N VAL A 99 27.01 14.87 -16.17
CA VAL A 99 26.18 14.74 -17.38
C VAL A 99 25.24 15.94 -17.48
N ASP A 100 25.50 16.81 -18.44
CA ASP A 100 24.61 17.93 -18.74
C ASP A 100 23.32 17.48 -19.46
N PHE A 101 22.28 18.32 -19.37
CA PHE A 101 21.12 18.19 -20.26
C PHE A 101 21.54 18.41 -21.72
N ALA A 102 21.01 17.59 -22.62
CA ALA A 102 21.22 17.76 -24.04
C ALA A 102 20.54 19.03 -24.59
N ASP A 103 19.38 19.39 -24.02
CA ASP A 103 18.74 20.68 -24.21
C ASP A 103 18.88 21.51 -22.92
N SER A 104 19.65 22.60 -22.97
CA SER A 104 19.84 23.51 -21.83
C SER A 104 18.53 24.16 -21.36
N GLY A 105 17.50 24.19 -22.21
CA GLY A 105 16.15 24.59 -21.84
C GLY A 105 15.47 23.65 -20.83
N ASN A 106 16.01 22.45 -20.59
CA ASN A 106 15.50 21.52 -19.59
C ASN A 106 15.83 21.91 -18.15
N ILE A 107 16.75 22.85 -17.92
CA ILE A 107 17.06 23.35 -16.57
C ILE A 107 15.79 23.89 -15.88
N ARG A 108 14.97 24.68 -16.59
CA ARG A 108 13.68 25.19 -16.05
C ARG A 108 12.69 24.07 -15.71
N PHE A 109 12.74 22.96 -16.46
CA PHE A 109 11.85 21.82 -16.22
C PHE A 109 12.34 20.98 -15.04
N ALA A 110 13.65 20.88 -14.84
CA ALA A 110 14.24 20.30 -13.64
C ALA A 110 13.85 21.09 -12.39
N GLU A 111 13.85 22.43 -12.45
CA GLU A 111 13.37 23.30 -11.35
C GLU A 111 11.90 23.06 -11.01
N ILE A 112 11.02 22.91 -12.01
CA ILE A 112 9.59 22.59 -11.80
C ILE A 112 9.43 21.26 -11.04
N VAL A 113 10.22 20.24 -11.39
CA VAL A 113 10.20 18.94 -10.71
C VAL A 113 10.82 19.03 -9.31
N ALA A 114 11.90 19.80 -9.16
CA ALA A 114 12.59 20.00 -7.89
C ALA A 114 11.77 20.81 -6.87
N ALA A 115 10.82 21.63 -7.34
CA ALA A 115 9.86 22.32 -6.47
C ALA A 115 8.92 21.37 -5.71
N ASP A 116 8.89 20.08 -6.10
CA ASP A 116 8.13 19.01 -5.44
C ASP A 116 6.67 19.38 -5.13
N PRO A 117 5.86 19.70 -6.16
CA PRO A 117 4.50 20.16 -5.95
C PRO A 117 3.66 19.08 -5.27
N GLU A 118 2.95 19.46 -4.20
CA GLU A 118 2.00 18.58 -3.53
C GLU A 118 0.65 18.58 -4.25
N ILE A 119 -0.01 17.43 -4.26
CA ILE A 119 -1.39 17.28 -4.77
C ILE A 119 -2.26 16.52 -3.79
N GLY A 120 -3.51 16.96 -3.66
CA GLY A 120 -4.56 16.25 -2.95
C GLY A 120 -5.17 15.10 -3.73
N GLN A 121 -5.97 14.29 -3.03
CA GLN A 121 -6.68 13.14 -3.62
C GLN A 121 -7.67 13.55 -4.72
N ASP A 122 -8.27 14.73 -4.59
CA ASP A 122 -9.27 15.26 -5.51
C ASP A 122 -8.70 16.30 -6.49
N ASP A 123 -7.43 16.69 -6.35
CA ASP A 123 -6.80 17.68 -7.20
C ASP A 123 -6.40 17.08 -8.56
N PRO A 124 -6.51 17.83 -9.67
CA PRO A 124 -5.93 17.43 -10.94
C PRO A 124 -4.40 17.39 -10.85
N MET A 125 -3.75 16.59 -11.71
CA MET A 125 -2.28 16.65 -11.79
C MET A 125 -1.82 17.99 -12.40
N PRO A 126 -0.69 18.57 -11.94
CA PRO A 126 -0.22 19.86 -12.43
C PRO A 126 0.28 19.75 -13.87
N MET A 127 -0.37 20.41 -14.82
CA MET A 127 -0.04 20.31 -16.24
C MET A 127 1.37 20.82 -16.59
N ASP A 128 1.92 21.72 -15.79
CA ASP A 128 3.31 22.17 -15.94
C ASP A 128 4.30 21.02 -15.72
N CYS A 129 4.00 20.10 -14.80
CA CYS A 129 4.79 18.88 -14.59
C CYS A 129 4.67 17.91 -15.77
N LEU A 130 3.53 17.83 -16.47
CA LEU A 130 3.42 16.99 -17.67
C LEU A 130 4.41 17.45 -18.75
N ASN A 131 4.46 18.75 -19.01
CA ASN A 131 5.39 19.32 -19.99
C ASN A 131 6.84 19.09 -19.57
N ALA A 132 7.15 19.31 -18.29
CA ALA A 132 8.47 19.03 -17.73
C ALA A 132 8.87 17.56 -17.91
N PHE A 133 8.02 16.63 -17.46
CA PHE A 133 8.25 15.19 -17.58
C PHE A 133 8.48 14.75 -19.02
N LYS A 134 7.67 15.24 -19.98
CA LYS A 134 7.83 14.89 -21.39
C LYS A 134 9.13 15.43 -21.99
N SER A 135 9.53 16.66 -21.63
CA SER A 135 10.76 17.26 -22.11
C SER A 135 11.98 16.54 -21.55
N LEU A 136 12.01 16.35 -20.23
CA LEU A 136 13.09 15.66 -19.52
C LEU A 136 13.22 14.20 -19.97
N TRP A 137 12.11 13.46 -20.12
CA TRP A 137 12.17 12.07 -20.59
C TRP A 137 12.79 11.93 -21.98
N ARG A 138 12.65 12.93 -22.87
CA ARG A 138 13.25 12.88 -24.22
C ARG A 138 14.70 13.35 -24.26
N ASP A 139 15.19 13.96 -23.20
CA ASP A 139 16.55 14.48 -23.12
C ASP A 139 17.58 13.35 -23.10
N GLN A 140 18.63 13.46 -23.91
CA GLN A 140 19.64 12.42 -24.03
C GLN A 140 20.50 12.28 -22.77
N GLY A 141 20.79 13.38 -22.06
CA GLY A 141 21.50 13.36 -20.78
C GLY A 141 20.69 12.64 -19.70
N VAL A 142 19.40 12.92 -19.65
CA VAL A 142 18.46 12.21 -18.76
C VAL A 142 18.38 10.72 -19.10
N GLN A 143 18.25 10.35 -20.38
CA GLN A 143 18.22 8.95 -20.80
C GLN A 143 19.54 8.21 -20.51
N LEU A 144 20.69 8.88 -20.66
CA LEU A 144 22.01 8.36 -20.30
C LEU A 144 22.08 8.02 -18.82
N ALA A 145 21.61 8.92 -17.96
CA ALA A 145 21.52 8.67 -16.53
C ALA A 145 20.59 7.49 -16.25
N ILE A 146 19.34 7.51 -16.74
CA ILE A 146 18.34 6.44 -16.52
C ILE A 146 18.88 5.05 -16.92
N LYS A 147 19.67 4.95 -18.00
CA LYS A 147 20.28 3.69 -18.44
C LYS A 147 21.22 3.08 -17.39
N LYS A 148 21.83 3.91 -16.53
CA LYS A 148 22.65 3.51 -15.39
C LYS A 148 21.87 3.47 -14.07
N GLY A 149 20.54 3.49 -14.12
CA GLY A 149 19.66 3.55 -12.94
C GLY A 149 19.91 2.47 -11.89
N ASN A 150 20.48 1.33 -12.28
CA ASN A 150 20.88 0.25 -11.38
C ASN A 150 22.02 0.64 -10.43
N GLU A 151 22.83 1.65 -10.75
CA GLU A 151 23.95 2.12 -9.91
C GLU A 151 23.46 2.89 -8.68
N TYR A 152 22.26 3.48 -8.73
CA TYR A 152 21.71 4.35 -7.70
C TYR A 152 20.24 4.01 -7.34
N ALA A 153 19.86 2.74 -7.52
CA ALA A 153 18.56 2.18 -7.11
C ALA A 153 17.33 2.89 -7.71
N LEU A 154 17.43 3.40 -8.94
CA LEU A 154 16.30 3.93 -9.68
C LEU A 154 15.27 2.83 -9.95
N HIS A 155 13.99 3.16 -9.83
CA HIS A 155 12.91 2.20 -10.08
C HIS A 155 12.72 1.94 -11.57
N ASP A 156 12.51 0.67 -11.92
CA ASP A 156 12.33 0.17 -13.28
C ASP A 156 10.91 0.39 -13.84
N ASN A 157 10.05 1.09 -13.10
CA ASN A 157 8.66 1.35 -13.48
C ASN A 157 8.48 2.59 -14.37
N LEU A 158 9.52 3.42 -14.55
CA LEU A 158 9.44 4.63 -15.37
C LEU A 158 9.03 4.33 -16.80
N THR A 159 9.62 3.31 -17.44
CA THR A 159 9.28 2.93 -18.81
C THR A 159 7.80 2.59 -18.98
N TYR A 160 7.15 2.03 -17.95
CA TYR A 160 5.72 1.74 -17.97
C TYR A 160 4.88 3.02 -17.93
N TYR A 161 5.21 3.97 -17.07
CA TYR A 161 4.47 5.24 -16.98
C TYR A 161 4.71 6.14 -18.19
N PHE A 162 5.95 6.21 -18.68
CA PHE A 162 6.34 7.05 -19.81
C PHE A 162 5.98 6.47 -21.18
N ALA A 163 5.52 5.22 -21.24
CA ALA A 163 4.88 4.70 -22.45
C ALA A 163 3.59 5.47 -22.81
N ASP A 164 2.87 5.97 -21.80
CA ASP A 164 1.70 6.84 -21.94
C ASP A 164 1.56 7.71 -20.69
N VAL A 165 2.38 8.77 -20.61
CA VAL A 165 2.37 9.70 -19.48
C VAL A 165 1.16 10.65 -19.55
N ASP A 166 0.67 10.95 -20.75
CA ASP A 166 -0.45 11.86 -20.96
C ASP A 166 -1.72 11.35 -20.27
N ARG A 167 -1.98 10.03 -20.25
CA ARG A 167 -3.16 9.48 -19.54
C ARG A 167 -3.13 9.75 -18.03
N LEU A 168 -1.95 9.88 -17.42
CA LEU A 168 -1.83 10.11 -15.98
C LEU A 168 -2.32 11.52 -15.60
N PHE A 169 -2.25 12.45 -16.54
CA PHE A 169 -2.64 13.84 -16.38
C PHE A 169 -4.04 14.14 -16.95
N ALA A 170 -4.76 13.12 -17.43
CA ALA A 170 -6.15 13.27 -17.84
C ALA A 170 -7.02 13.76 -16.67
N LYS A 171 -8.02 14.61 -16.97
CA LYS A 171 -8.88 15.24 -15.96
C LYS A 171 -9.60 14.23 -15.06
N ASP A 172 -9.95 13.08 -15.62
CA ASP A 172 -10.66 11.96 -15.01
C ASP A 172 -9.74 10.78 -14.70
N TYR A 173 -8.42 10.99 -14.69
CA TYR A 173 -7.46 9.93 -14.42
C TYR A 173 -7.72 9.28 -13.05
N LEU A 174 -7.91 7.96 -13.11
CA LEU A 174 -7.98 7.09 -11.96
C LEU A 174 -6.99 5.94 -12.19
N PRO A 175 -6.04 5.69 -11.26
CA PRO A 175 -5.06 4.62 -11.43
C PRO A 175 -5.72 3.27 -11.69
N SER A 176 -5.24 2.59 -12.73
CA SER A 176 -5.60 1.20 -13.02
C SER A 176 -4.95 0.24 -12.02
N ASP A 177 -5.38 -1.01 -12.02
CA ASP A 177 -4.76 -2.04 -11.19
C ASP A 177 -3.27 -2.20 -11.54
N GLN A 178 -2.93 -2.08 -12.82
CA GLN A 178 -1.56 -2.16 -13.29
C GLN A 178 -0.71 -0.99 -12.80
N ASP A 179 -1.27 0.22 -12.74
CA ASP A 179 -0.60 1.38 -12.14
C ASP A 179 -0.31 1.14 -10.67
N ILE A 180 -1.31 0.69 -9.92
CA ILE A 180 -1.18 0.44 -8.48
C ILE A 180 -0.17 -0.65 -8.20
N LEU A 181 -0.13 -1.71 -9.02
CA LEU A 181 0.85 -2.79 -8.90
C LEU A 181 2.29 -2.31 -9.15
N ARG A 182 2.49 -1.34 -10.05
CA ARG A 182 3.81 -0.76 -10.39
C ARG A 182 4.20 0.42 -9.49
N ALA A 183 3.24 1.03 -8.82
CA ALA A 183 3.47 2.12 -7.89
C ALA A 183 4.23 1.63 -6.65
N ARG A 184 5.20 2.44 -6.22
CA ARG A 184 6.04 2.18 -5.07
C ARG A 184 5.54 2.99 -3.88
N LEU A 185 5.11 2.26 -2.87
CA LEU A 185 4.86 2.80 -1.53
C LEU A 185 5.78 2.06 -0.57
N ARG A 186 6.59 2.80 0.18
CA ARG A 186 7.48 2.20 1.18
C ARG A 186 6.62 1.63 2.32
N THR A 187 6.60 0.30 2.46
CA THR A 187 5.96 -0.35 3.60
C THR A 187 6.71 -0.04 4.89
N THR A 188 5.98 0.55 5.83
CA THR A 188 6.41 0.79 7.21
C THR A 188 5.46 0.06 8.15
N GLY A 189 5.99 -0.54 9.21
CA GLY A 189 5.21 -1.29 10.17
C GLY A 189 4.80 -2.66 9.65
N ILE A 190 3.66 -3.12 10.15
CA ILE A 190 3.03 -4.41 9.82
C ILE A 190 1.66 -4.06 9.23
N SER A 191 1.37 -4.56 8.04
CA SER A 191 0.05 -4.43 7.43
C SER A 191 -0.53 -5.81 7.17
N GLU A 192 -1.85 -5.92 7.28
CA GLU A 192 -2.57 -7.19 7.19
C GLU A 192 -3.55 -7.15 6.02
N THR A 193 -3.62 -8.24 5.25
CA THR A 193 -4.64 -8.46 4.22
C THR A 193 -5.34 -9.78 4.49
N ILE A 194 -6.65 -9.72 4.65
CA ILE A 194 -7.50 -10.88 4.90
C ILE A 194 -8.31 -11.18 3.64
N PHE A 195 -8.35 -12.45 3.24
CA PHE A 195 -9.24 -12.92 2.18
C PHE A 195 -9.64 -14.37 2.42
N ASP A 196 -10.81 -14.74 1.90
CA ASP A 196 -11.31 -16.10 1.97
C ASP A 196 -10.98 -16.86 0.69
N THR A 197 -10.62 -18.13 0.82
CA THR A 197 -10.44 -19.05 -0.31
C THR A 197 -10.97 -20.42 0.05
N GLY A 198 -12.08 -20.80 -0.58
CA GLY A 198 -12.83 -22.00 -0.24
C GLY A 198 -13.35 -21.92 1.20
N ASN A 199 -12.92 -22.87 2.04
CA ASN A 199 -13.34 -22.96 3.44
C ASN A 199 -12.34 -22.34 4.44
N LEU A 200 -11.25 -21.75 3.93
CA LEU A 200 -10.18 -21.18 4.74
C LEU A 200 -10.17 -19.66 4.62
N THR A 201 -9.84 -19.00 5.73
CA THR A 201 -9.59 -17.56 5.78
C THR A 201 -8.09 -17.36 5.85
N TYR A 202 -7.50 -16.70 4.86
CA TYR A 202 -6.08 -16.39 4.82
C TYR A 202 -5.84 -15.00 5.40
N ARG A 203 -4.91 -14.94 6.35
CA ARG A 203 -4.43 -13.71 6.97
C ARG A 203 -2.97 -13.48 6.58
N MET A 204 -2.73 -12.60 5.62
CA MET A 204 -1.39 -12.29 5.13
C MET A 204 -0.82 -11.04 5.80
N PHE A 205 0.41 -11.13 6.30
CA PHE A 205 1.13 -10.03 6.91
C PHE A 205 2.28 -9.57 6.01
N ASP A 206 2.27 -8.28 5.65
CA ASP A 206 3.40 -7.59 5.02
C ASP A 206 4.15 -6.77 6.06
N VAL A 207 5.47 -6.96 6.11
CA VAL A 207 6.35 -6.25 7.02
C VAL A 207 7.39 -5.46 6.24
N GLY A 208 7.73 -4.28 6.76
CA GLY A 208 8.80 -3.46 6.18
C GLY A 208 10.11 -4.24 6.07
N GLY A 209 10.70 -4.26 4.87
CA GLY A 209 11.93 -5.02 4.58
C GLY A 209 13.25 -4.32 4.96
N GLN A 210 13.17 -3.01 5.28
CA GLN A 210 14.32 -2.18 5.62
C GLN A 210 14.90 -2.55 6.99
N ARG A 211 16.21 -2.31 7.21
CA ARG A 211 16.89 -2.71 8.46
C ARG A 211 16.22 -2.17 9.72
N SER A 212 15.71 -0.92 9.68
CA SER A 212 14.96 -0.29 10.77
C SER A 212 13.66 -1.03 11.12
N GLU A 213 13.01 -1.64 10.12
CA GLU A 213 11.73 -2.31 10.26
C GLU A 213 11.85 -3.76 10.72
N ARG A 214 13.02 -4.40 10.56
CA ARG A 214 13.23 -5.82 10.91
C ARG A 214 13.00 -6.14 12.38
N LYS A 215 13.18 -5.17 13.27
CA LYS A 215 12.87 -5.32 14.71
C LYS A 215 11.39 -5.61 14.97
N LYS A 216 10.50 -5.22 14.06
CA LYS A 216 9.05 -5.40 14.18
C LYS A 216 8.58 -6.79 13.75
N TRP A 217 9.39 -7.55 13.01
CA TRP A 217 8.99 -8.84 12.43
C TRP A 217 8.56 -9.89 13.47
N ILE A 218 9.12 -9.82 14.68
CA ILE A 218 8.81 -10.77 15.77
C ILE A 218 7.44 -10.51 16.44
N HIS A 219 6.78 -9.40 16.10
CA HIS A 219 5.49 -9.00 16.68
C HIS A 219 4.29 -9.38 15.78
N VAL A 220 4.51 -10.20 14.74
CA VAL A 220 3.46 -10.73 13.85
C VAL A 220 2.91 -12.05 14.39
#